data_AF-A0A371E497-F1
#
_entry.id   AF-A0A371E497-F1
#
_cell.length_a   1.000
_cell.length_b   1.000
_cell.length_c   1.000
_cell.angle_alpha   90.00
_cell.angle_beta   90.00
_cell.angle_gamma   90.00
#
_symmetry.space_group_name_H-M   'P 1'
#
loop_
_entity.id
_entity.type
_entity.pdbx_description
1 polymer ?
#
loop_
_entity_poly.entity_id
_entity_poly.type
_entity_poly.pdbx_seq_one_letter_code
_entity_poly.pdbx_strand_id
1 'polypeptide(L)'
;MFDQVKTINDVITGVVFYGIRLYMQDIDNKSGKANSTGLVMLSTRNTRSYQSIQEMMKADSKSRWGNHFSFIHVPIPKLSQASISNPLEFVWKAQKIIKRKRNSFTVFLIEWLLDMELKLRGHEAVAKRIYGTLRNSSVVVSNLIGPVEPMALANHPVKGLYFAVTDMFC
;
A
#
# COMPACT_ATOMS: atom_id res chain seq x y z
N MET A 1 -15.71 -6.53 5.40
CA MET A 1 -16.42 -5.27 5.74
C MET A 1 -15.38 -4.30 6.30
N PHE A 2 -14.65 -3.63 5.41
CA PHE A 2 -13.53 -2.75 5.77
C PHE A 2 -14.08 -1.42 6.30
N ASP A 3 -14.01 -1.28 7.62
CA ASP A 3 -14.74 -0.25 8.36
C ASP A 3 -14.27 1.19 8.04
N GLN A 4 -15.21 2.11 8.23
CA GLN A 4 -15.25 3.51 7.78
C GLN A 4 -14.37 4.47 8.60
N VAL A 5 -13.10 4.15 8.88
CA VAL A 5 -12.18 5.13 9.47
C VAL A 5 -11.44 5.85 8.34
N LYS A 6 -11.55 7.19 8.28
CA LYS A 6 -10.58 8.02 7.55
C LYS A 6 -9.23 7.77 8.21
N THR A 7 -8.42 6.89 7.66
CA THR A 7 -7.11 6.62 8.25
C THR A 7 -6.20 7.80 7.95
N ILE A 8 -5.41 8.23 8.94
CA ILE A 8 -4.39 9.28 8.78
C ILE A 8 -3.51 8.98 7.54
N ASN A 9 -3.29 7.70 7.27
CA ASN A 9 -2.48 7.20 6.16
C ASN A 9 -3.10 7.51 4.78
N ASP A 10 -4.44 7.49 4.66
CA ASP A 10 -5.11 7.90 3.42
C ASP A 10 -4.88 9.39 3.13
N VAL A 11 -4.81 10.22 4.19
CA VAL A 11 -4.53 11.66 4.09
C VAL A 11 -3.06 11.89 3.73
N ILE A 12 -2.13 11.23 4.43
CA ILE A 12 -0.69 11.31 4.12
C ILE A 12 -0.42 10.90 2.67
N THR A 13 -1.03 9.80 2.21
CA THR A 13 -0.91 9.35 0.81
C THR A 13 -1.39 10.42 -0.16
N GLY A 14 -2.51 11.10 0.15
CA GLY A 14 -3.01 12.21 -0.66
C GLY A 14 -2.06 13.41 -0.71
N VAL A 15 -1.41 13.75 0.41
CA VAL A 15 -0.40 14.81 0.48
C VAL A 15 0.84 14.46 -0.34
N VAL A 16 1.33 13.22 -0.25
CA VAL A 16 2.46 12.73 -1.05
C VAL A 16 2.14 12.81 -2.55
N PHE A 17 0.96 12.35 -2.96
CA PHE A 17 0.49 12.48 -4.35
C PHE A 17 0.40 13.93 -4.83
N TYR A 18 0.00 14.86 -3.96
CA TYR A 18 -0.02 16.27 -4.28
C TYR A 18 1.39 16.81 -4.51
N GLY A 19 2.34 16.50 -3.62
CA GLY A 19 3.75 16.89 -3.77
C GLY A 19 4.36 16.35 -5.07
N ILE A 20 4.10 15.09 -5.42
CA ILE A 20 4.55 14.51 -6.69
C ILE A 20 3.98 15.27 -7.89
N ARG A 21 2.70 15.68 -7.85
CA ARG A 21 2.09 16.44 -8.94
C ARG A 21 2.68 17.83 -9.10
N LEU A 22 2.99 18.51 -7.99
CA LEU A 22 3.68 19.79 -8.02
C LEU A 22 5.08 19.64 -8.61
N TYR A 23 5.84 18.63 -8.17
CA TYR A 23 7.17 18.33 -8.69
C TYR A 23 7.15 18.03 -10.20
N MET A 24 6.19 17.22 -10.67
CA MET A 24 6.00 16.97 -12.09
C MET A 24 5.70 18.26 -12.85
N GLN A 25 4.77 19.08 -12.37
CA GLN A 25 4.42 20.35 -13.03
C GLN A 25 5.62 21.30 -13.15
N ASP A 26 6.48 21.35 -12.13
CA ASP A 26 7.68 22.17 -12.11
C ASP A 26 8.71 21.74 -13.15
N ILE A 27 8.89 20.42 -13.36
CA ILE A 27 9.78 19.87 -14.39
C ILE A 27 9.22 20.10 -15.80
N ASP A 28 7.93 19.80 -16.00
CA ASP A 28 7.23 20.02 -17.25
C ASP A 28 5.77 20.33 -16.97
N ASN A 29 5.35 21.52 -17.41
CA ASN A 29 4.00 22.04 -17.19
C ASN A 29 2.90 21.13 -17.79
N LYS A 30 3.23 20.31 -18.81
CA LYS A 30 2.30 19.31 -19.36
C LYS A 30 2.20 18.06 -18.48
N SER A 31 3.24 17.73 -17.73
CA SER A 31 3.33 16.48 -16.95
C SER A 31 2.49 16.50 -15.66
N GLY A 32 2.17 17.69 -15.11
CA GLY A 32 1.22 17.83 -13.98
C GLY A 32 -0.19 17.28 -14.27
N LYS A 33 -0.54 17.09 -15.55
CA LYS A 33 -1.81 16.51 -16.01
C LYS A 33 -1.66 15.13 -16.67
N ALA A 34 -0.45 14.57 -16.71
CA ALA A 34 -0.18 13.26 -17.29
C ALA A 34 -0.92 12.15 -16.53
N ASN A 35 -1.23 11.06 -17.23
CA ASN A 35 -1.82 9.89 -16.58
C ASN A 35 -0.72 9.20 -15.76
N SER A 36 -0.90 9.15 -14.43
CA SER A 36 0.06 8.55 -13.50
C SER A 36 -0.71 7.67 -12.53
N THR A 37 -0.17 6.49 -12.25
CA THR A 37 -0.80 5.50 -11.36
C THR A 37 0.16 5.19 -10.22
N GLY A 38 -0.32 5.39 -9.00
CA GLY A 38 0.36 4.93 -7.79
C GLY A 38 -0.12 3.55 -7.38
N LEU A 39 0.72 2.83 -6.66
CA LEU A 39 0.39 1.57 -6.02
C LEU A 39 0.30 1.81 -4.52
N VAL A 40 -0.86 1.52 -3.94
CA VAL A 40 -1.07 1.60 -2.48
C VAL A 40 -1.16 0.19 -1.94
N MET A 41 -0.21 -0.20 -1.09
CA MET A 41 -0.23 -1.47 -0.39
C MET A 41 -1.04 -1.35 0.90
N LEU A 42 -1.90 -2.34 1.12
CA LEU A 42 -2.83 -2.42 2.23
C LEU A 42 -2.52 -3.70 3.01
N SER A 43 -2.45 -3.60 4.34
CA SER A 43 -2.49 -4.80 5.15
C SER A 43 -3.90 -5.41 5.08
N THR A 44 -3.99 -6.71 4.77
CA THR A 44 -5.27 -7.46 4.86
C THR A 44 -5.43 -8.14 6.21
N ARG A 45 -4.47 -7.99 7.12
CA ARG A 45 -4.62 -8.42 8.52
C ARG A 45 -5.80 -7.68 9.14
N ASN A 46 -6.70 -8.42 9.77
CA ASN A 46 -7.80 -7.84 10.52
C ASN A 46 -7.21 -7.06 11.71
N THR A 47 -7.14 -5.74 11.61
CA THR A 47 -6.54 -4.87 12.63
C THR A 47 -7.25 -4.94 13.98
N ARG A 48 -8.48 -5.47 14.05
CA ARG A 48 -9.20 -5.72 15.31
C ARG A 48 -8.68 -6.91 16.11
N SER A 49 -7.81 -7.75 15.54
CA SER A 49 -7.24 -8.90 16.24
C SER A 49 -5.74 -8.97 15.99
N TYR A 50 -4.99 -7.99 16.49
CA TYR A 50 -3.54 -8.15 16.65
C TYR A 50 -3.34 -9.27 17.68
N GLN A 51 -3.23 -10.50 17.18
CA GLN A 51 -3.02 -11.71 17.97
C GLN A 51 -1.53 -11.87 18.22
N SER A 52 -1.16 -12.34 19.41
CA SER A 52 0.26 -12.63 19.69
C SER A 52 0.78 -13.71 18.73
N ILE A 53 2.10 -13.75 18.50
CA ILE A 53 2.78 -14.79 17.69
C ILE A 53 2.27 -16.19 18.06
N GLN A 54 2.17 -16.48 19.37
CA GLN A 54 1.74 -17.77 19.89
C GLN A 54 0.27 -18.10 19.55
N GLU A 55 -0.60 -17.10 19.48
CA GLU A 55 -1.99 -17.27 19.06
C GLU A 55 -2.11 -17.44 17.54
N MET A 56 -1.27 -16.76 16.75
CA MET A 56 -1.23 -16.86 15.28
C MET A 56 -0.69 -18.21 14.78
N MET A 57 0.05 -18.95 15.63
CA MET A 57 0.55 -20.29 15.32
C MET A 57 -0.47 -21.41 15.59
N LYS A 58 -1.61 -21.11 16.23
CA LYS A 58 -2.68 -22.09 16.46
C LYS A 58 -3.44 -22.38 15.17
N ALA A 59 -3.79 -23.65 14.95
CA ALA A 59 -4.48 -24.12 13.74
C ALA A 59 -5.82 -23.41 13.47
N ASP A 60 -6.54 -23.00 14.53
CA ASP A 60 -7.84 -22.32 14.48
C ASP A 60 -7.76 -20.78 14.59
N SER A 61 -6.56 -20.21 14.39
CA SER A 61 -6.39 -18.76 14.48
C SER A 61 -7.13 -18.03 13.34
N LYS A 62 -7.86 -16.96 13.70
CA LYS A 62 -8.51 -16.07 12.73
C LYS A 62 -7.50 -15.26 11.90
N SER A 63 -6.24 -15.17 12.36
CA SER A 63 -5.12 -14.54 11.66
C SER A 63 -3.90 -15.47 11.69
N ARG A 64 -3.62 -16.15 10.58
CA ARG A 64 -2.46 -17.04 10.45
C ARG A 64 -1.14 -16.25 10.45
N TRP A 65 -0.09 -16.89 10.94
CA TRP A 65 1.29 -16.38 10.86
C TRP A 65 1.73 -16.19 9.40
N GLY A 66 2.04 -14.94 9.01
CA GLY A 66 2.45 -14.60 7.65
C GLY A 66 2.18 -13.16 7.24
N ASN A 67 2.82 -12.71 6.16
CA ASN A 67 2.61 -11.37 5.60
C ASN A 67 1.38 -11.37 4.68
N HIS A 68 0.24 -10.98 5.25
CA HIS A 68 -1.00 -10.79 4.49
C HIS A 68 -1.14 -9.32 4.09
N PHE A 69 -0.90 -9.07 2.82
CA PHE A 69 -1.08 -7.76 2.22
C PHE A 69 -1.75 -7.90 0.86
N SER A 70 -2.45 -6.86 0.47
CA SER A 70 -2.98 -6.67 -0.87
C SER A 70 -2.49 -5.31 -1.37
N PHE A 71 -2.68 -5.05 -2.66
CA PHE A 71 -2.31 -3.78 -3.25
C PHE A 71 -3.40 -3.31 -4.22
N ILE A 72 -3.53 -1.99 -4.33
CA ILE A 72 -4.47 -1.37 -5.25
C ILE A 72 -3.75 -0.37 -6.13
N HIS A 73 -4.06 -0.41 -7.43
CA HIS A 73 -3.66 0.62 -8.37
C HIS A 73 -4.61 1.81 -8.21
N VAL A 74 -4.04 2.96 -7.85
CA VAL A 74 -4.75 4.21 -7.59
C VAL A 74 -4.30 5.24 -8.60
N PRO A 75 -5.20 5.75 -9.48
CA PRO A 75 -4.84 6.84 -10.36
C PRO A 75 -4.55 8.10 -9.53
N ILE A 76 -3.38 8.70 -9.76
CA ILE A 76 -3.00 9.95 -9.10
C ILE A 76 -3.85 11.07 -9.69
N PRO A 77 -4.62 11.82 -8.89
CA PRO A 77 -5.45 12.89 -9.41
C PRO A 77 -4.62 13.88 -10.23
N LYS A 78 -5.19 14.39 -11.33
CA LYS A 78 -4.55 15.43 -12.14
C LYS A 78 -4.58 16.76 -11.39
N LEU A 79 -3.51 17.53 -11.56
CA LEU A 79 -3.43 18.87 -11.00
C LEU A 79 -4.33 19.82 -11.81
N SER A 80 -5.16 20.57 -11.11
CA SER A 80 -6.02 21.64 -11.65
C SER A 80 -5.67 22.97 -11.00
N GLN A 81 -6.03 24.08 -11.64
CA GLN A 81 -5.83 25.42 -11.06
C GLN A 81 -6.54 25.55 -9.70
N ALA A 82 -7.75 25.01 -9.55
CA ALA A 82 -8.46 24.96 -8.28
C ALA A 82 -7.70 24.19 -7.18
N SER A 83 -7.02 23.09 -7.53
CA SER A 83 -6.23 22.33 -6.55
C SER A 83 -4.91 22.99 -6.16
N ILE A 84 -4.38 23.90 -6.98
CA ILE A 84 -3.20 24.71 -6.64
C ILE A 84 -3.62 25.79 -5.64
N SER A 85 -4.77 26.43 -5.86
CA SER A 85 -5.33 27.42 -4.93
C SER A 85 -5.80 26.79 -3.62
N ASN A 86 -6.33 25.56 -3.65
CA ASN A 86 -6.76 24.83 -2.47
C ASN A 86 -6.22 23.39 -2.47
N PRO A 87 -5.07 23.12 -1.81
CA PRO A 87 -4.46 21.79 -1.78
C PRO A 87 -5.34 20.75 -1.07
N LEU A 88 -6.25 21.20 -0.19
CA LEU A 88 -7.14 20.31 0.55
C LEU A 88 -8.12 19.58 -0.37
N GLU A 89 -8.57 20.23 -1.46
CA GLU A 89 -9.44 19.59 -2.45
C GLU A 89 -8.74 18.43 -3.16
N PHE A 90 -7.45 18.58 -3.45
CA PHE A 90 -6.66 17.51 -4.05
C PHE A 90 -6.57 16.31 -3.12
N VAL A 91 -6.21 16.55 -1.86
CA VAL A 91 -6.05 15.51 -0.84
C VAL A 91 -7.39 14.77 -0.63
N TRP A 92 -8.51 15.50 -0.55
CA TRP A 92 -9.83 14.88 -0.45
C TRP A 92 -10.19 14.05 -1.67
N LYS A 93 -9.86 14.52 -2.87
CA LYS A 93 -10.09 13.77 -4.11
C LYS A 93 -9.27 12.48 -4.15
N ALA A 94 -7.98 12.55 -3.80
CA ALA A 94 -7.12 11.38 -3.67
C ALA A 94 -7.70 10.37 -2.67
N GLN A 95 -8.09 10.84 -1.49
CA GLN A 95 -8.69 10.03 -0.45
C GLN A 95 -9.98 9.33 -0.92
N LYS A 96 -10.86 10.05 -1.63
CA LYS A 96 -12.12 9.49 -2.16
C LYS A 96 -11.86 8.37 -3.17
N ILE A 97 -10.84 8.52 -4.02
CA ILE A 97 -10.43 7.49 -4.97
C ILE A 97 -9.88 6.27 -4.25
N ILE A 98 -8.96 6.45 -3.29
CA ILE A 98 -8.37 5.38 -2.49
C ILE A 98 -9.49 4.60 -1.77
N LYS A 99 -10.40 5.30 -1.09
CA LYS A 99 -11.53 4.68 -0.37
C LYS A 99 -12.44 3.88 -1.32
N ARG A 100 -12.74 4.42 -2.50
CA ARG A 100 -13.56 3.73 -3.50
C ARG A 100 -12.87 2.46 -4.01
N LYS A 101 -11.56 2.51 -4.28
CA LYS A 101 -10.78 1.35 -4.73
C LYS A 101 -10.60 0.31 -3.62
N ARG A 102 -10.38 0.74 -2.38
CA ARG A 102 -10.30 -0.12 -1.20
C ARG A 102 -11.60 -0.88 -0.95
N ASN A 103 -12.75 -0.20 -1.10
CA ASN A 103 -14.07 -0.81 -0.93
C ASN A 103 -14.54 -1.60 -2.16
N SER A 104 -13.73 -1.65 -3.22
CA SER A 104 -14.07 -2.44 -4.40
C SER A 104 -13.71 -3.91 -4.21
N PHE A 105 -14.42 -4.78 -4.93
CA PHE A 105 -14.16 -6.22 -4.94
C PHE A 105 -12.76 -6.57 -5.47
N THR A 106 -12.05 -5.61 -6.08
CA THR A 106 -10.69 -5.77 -6.60
C THR A 106 -9.69 -6.20 -5.51
N VAL A 107 -9.82 -5.70 -4.27
CA VAL A 107 -8.91 -6.09 -3.18
C VAL A 107 -9.04 -7.58 -2.88
N PHE A 108 -10.27 -8.06 -2.79
CA PHE A 108 -10.59 -9.47 -2.53
C PHE A 108 -10.16 -10.37 -3.70
N LEU A 109 -10.41 -9.96 -4.94
CA LEU A 109 -9.99 -10.71 -6.12
C LEU A 109 -8.47 -10.85 -6.24
N ILE A 110 -7.72 -9.77 -5.94
CA ILE A 110 -6.25 -9.82 -5.96
C ILE A 110 -5.73 -10.76 -4.88
N GLU A 111 -6.28 -10.67 -3.66
CA GLU A 111 -5.90 -11.56 -2.56
C GLU A 111 -6.18 -13.03 -2.91
N TRP A 112 -7.37 -13.32 -3.45
CA TRP A 112 -7.73 -14.67 -3.89
C TRP A 112 -6.83 -15.18 -5.03
N LEU A 113 -6.51 -14.32 -6.00
CA LEU A 113 -5.62 -14.67 -7.11
C LEU A 113 -4.20 -14.97 -6.61
N LEU A 114 -3.67 -14.16 -5.68
CA LEU A 114 -2.36 -14.39 -5.08
C LEU A 114 -2.32 -15.69 -4.26
N ASP A 115 -3.38 -16.01 -3.53
CA ASP A 115 -3.48 -17.27 -2.77
C ASP A 115 -3.57 -18.50 -3.72
N MET A 116 -4.31 -18.38 -4.82
CA MET A 116 -4.34 -19.42 -5.85
C MET A 116 -2.97 -19.61 -6.51
N GLU A 117 -2.31 -18.51 -6.87
CA GLU A 117 -1.00 -18.56 -7.50
C GLU A 117 0.06 -19.13 -6.55
N LEU A 118 -0.04 -18.83 -5.25
CA LEU A 118 0.80 -19.41 -4.22
C LEU A 118 0.64 -20.93 -4.14
N LYS A 119 -0.61 -21.42 -4.16
CA LYS A 119 -0.93 -22.85 -4.11
C LYS A 119 -0.50 -23.59 -5.37
N LEU A 120 -0.59 -22.96 -6.54
CA LEU A 120 -0.33 -23.60 -7.83
C LEU A 120 1.14 -23.51 -8.26
N ARG A 121 1.81 -22.38 -8.01
CA ARG A 121 3.14 -22.06 -8.55
C ARG A 121 4.19 -21.81 -7.47
N GLY A 122 3.81 -21.85 -6.20
CA GLY A 122 4.71 -21.65 -5.07
C GLY A 122 5.10 -20.19 -4.82
N HIS A 123 5.92 -20.01 -3.79
CA HIS A 123 6.27 -18.69 -3.25
C HIS A 123 7.12 -17.85 -4.21
N GLU A 124 7.98 -18.47 -5.03
CA GLU A 124 8.89 -17.77 -5.94
C GLU A 124 8.15 -17.06 -7.07
N ALA A 125 7.16 -17.72 -7.68
CA ALA A 125 6.36 -17.13 -8.75
C ALA A 125 5.55 -15.92 -8.26
N VAL A 126 4.96 -16.04 -7.07
CA VAL A 126 4.22 -14.96 -6.41
C VAL A 126 5.15 -13.79 -6.09
N ALA A 127 6.34 -14.05 -5.56
CA ALA A 127 7.35 -13.03 -5.29
C ALA A 127 7.76 -12.27 -6.56
N LYS A 128 8.02 -12.98 -7.66
CA LYS A 128 8.35 -12.38 -8.96
C LYS A 128 7.21 -11.49 -9.49
N ARG A 129 5.95 -11.89 -9.29
CA ARG A 129 4.77 -11.11 -9.71
C ARG A 129 4.57 -9.85 -8.89
N ILE A 130 4.73 -9.94 -7.56
CA ILE A 130 4.70 -8.79 -6.66
C ILE A 130 5.82 -7.82 -7.05
N TYR A 131 7.04 -8.32 -7.24
CA TYR A 131 8.18 -7.52 -7.66
C TYR A 131 7.95 -6.81 -8.98
N GLY A 132 7.45 -7.52 -10.00
CA GLY A 132 7.13 -6.92 -11.30
C GLY A 132 6.05 -5.83 -11.19
N THR A 133 5.05 -6.01 -10.32
CA THR A 133 4.01 -5.00 -10.08
C THR A 133 4.59 -3.75 -9.42
N LEU A 134 5.49 -3.94 -8.45
CA LEU A 134 6.17 -2.83 -7.77
C LEU A 134 7.05 -2.04 -8.73
N ARG A 135 7.86 -2.73 -9.54
CA ARG A 135 8.76 -2.11 -10.52
C ARG A 135 8.03 -1.32 -11.61
N ASN A 136 6.84 -1.75 -11.99
CA ASN A 136 6.05 -1.09 -13.04
C ASN A 136 5.15 0.04 -12.50
N SER A 137 5.16 0.30 -11.19
CA SER A 137 4.35 1.34 -10.57
C SER A 137 5.16 2.63 -10.42
N SER A 138 4.55 3.78 -10.71
CA SER A 138 5.27 5.06 -10.62
C SER A 138 5.65 5.44 -9.18
N VAL A 139 4.83 5.05 -8.21
CA VAL A 139 4.99 5.37 -6.79
C VAL A 139 4.41 4.23 -5.99
N VAL A 140 5.10 3.80 -4.93
CA VAL A 140 4.59 2.79 -3.99
C VAL A 140 4.43 3.43 -2.61
N VAL A 141 3.24 3.30 -2.04
CA VAL A 141 2.96 3.72 -0.65
C VAL A 141 2.51 2.49 0.13
N SER A 142 3.27 2.12 1.17
CA SER A 142 2.96 0.97 2.02
C SER A 142 2.42 1.39 3.38
N ASN A 143 1.28 0.80 3.75
CA ASN A 143 0.68 0.95 5.07
C ASN A 143 0.65 -0.41 5.78
N LEU A 144 1.83 -0.96 6.03
CA LEU A 144 2.01 -2.23 6.72
C LEU A 144 2.59 -1.95 8.11
N ILE A 145 1.76 -2.14 9.14
CA ILE A 145 2.23 -2.08 10.52
C ILE A 145 3.10 -3.32 10.75
N GLY A 146 4.34 -3.09 11.14
CA GLY A 146 5.29 -4.15 11.48
C GLY A 146 4.93 -4.88 12.77
N PRO A 147 5.71 -5.91 13.14
CA PRO A 147 5.62 -6.56 14.45
C PRO A 147 5.83 -5.53 15.56
N VAL A 148 4.99 -5.53 16.60
CA VAL A 148 5.15 -4.66 17.79
C VAL A 148 5.95 -5.36 18.88
N GLU A 149 6.15 -6.67 18.78
CA GLU A 149 6.96 -7.44 19.70
C GLU A 149 8.45 -7.03 19.63
N PRO A 150 9.17 -6.99 20.76
CA PRO A 150 10.61 -6.77 20.77
C PRO A 150 11.32 -7.82 19.93
N MET A 151 12.10 -7.38 18.95
CA MET A 151 12.89 -8.27 18.08
C MET A 151 14.38 -8.14 18.40
N ALA A 152 15.12 -9.23 18.22
CA ALA A 152 16.57 -9.25 18.34
C ALA A 152 17.18 -9.94 17.12
N LEU A 153 18.26 -9.34 16.59
CA LEU A 153 19.08 -9.93 15.53
C LEU A 153 20.43 -10.30 16.13
N ALA A 154 20.80 -11.58 16.08
CA ALA A 154 22.02 -12.09 16.70
C ALA A 154 22.17 -11.64 18.18
N ASN A 155 21.11 -11.77 18.98
CA ASN A 155 21.01 -11.30 20.37
C ASN A 155 21.16 -9.78 20.60
N HIS A 156 21.19 -8.98 19.55
CA HIS A 156 21.13 -7.52 19.67
C HIS A 156 19.71 -7.02 19.47
N PRO A 157 19.15 -6.24 20.41
CA PRO A 157 17.79 -5.71 20.29
C PRO A 157 17.71 -4.76 19.10
N VAL A 158 16.70 -4.97 18.25
CA VAL A 158 16.45 -4.18 17.05
C VAL A 158 15.22 -3.32 17.29
N LYS A 159 15.34 -2.00 17.06
CA LYS A 159 14.24 -1.05 17.27
C LYS A 159 13.19 -1.04 16.14
N GLY A 160 13.53 -1.59 14.96
CA GLY A 160 12.60 -1.68 13.83
C GLY A 160 13.21 -2.38 12.62
N LEU A 161 12.34 -2.90 11.76
CA LEU A 161 12.70 -3.49 10.47
C LEU A 161 12.08 -2.65 9.35
N TYR A 162 12.90 -2.25 8.38
CA TYR A 162 12.47 -1.52 7.20
C TYR A 162 12.81 -2.34 5.96
N PHE A 163 11.81 -2.58 5.11
CA PHE A 163 12.01 -3.25 3.83
C PHE A 163 12.18 -2.18 2.75
N ALA A 164 13.37 -2.09 2.17
CA ALA A 164 13.61 -1.30 0.98
C ALA A 164 13.51 -2.20 -0.25
N VAL A 165 12.74 -1.78 -1.25
CA VAL A 165 12.76 -2.44 -2.57
C VAL A 165 13.96 -1.87 -3.33
N THR A 166 15.05 -2.64 -3.34
CA THR A 166 16.26 -2.30 -4.10
C THR A 166 15.99 -2.53 -5.59
N ASP A 167 15.65 -1.45 -6.30
CA ASP A 167 15.62 -1.27 -7.78
C ASP A 167 14.69 -0.12 -8.23
N MET A 168 14.04 0.61 -7.30
CA MET A 168 13.13 1.74 -7.62
C MET A 168 13.87 3.07 -7.90
N PHE A 169 15.09 3.01 -8.42
CA PHE A 169 15.82 4.16 -8.97
C PHE A 169 16.51 3.72 -10.27
N CYS A 170 15.86 4.03 -11.38
CA CYS A 170 16.46 4.24 -12.69
C CYS A 170 15.75 5.42 -13.33
#